data_AF-A0A832B726-F1
#
_entry.id   AF-A0A832B726-F1
#
_cell.length_a   1.000
_cell.length_b   1.000
_cell.length_c   1.000
_cell.angle_alpha   90.00
_cell.angle_beta   90.00
_cell.angle_gamma   90.00
#
_symmetry.space_group_name_H-M   'P 1'
#
loop_
_entity.id
_entity.type
_entity.pdbx_description
1 polymer ?
#
loop_
_entity_poly.entity_id
_entity_poly.type
_entity_poly.pdbx_seq_one_letter_code
_entity_poly.pdbx_strand_id
1 'polypeptide(L)'
;MIEALGLEIAAIRKKGGGTRADLRGGERVGESEGQWLYRFVVAEDLNLQDDTPVRVTAGQEDVAGVLVSFRDGVLLVALEKDLGPRIAAARLVANDSFLVERLKEHLEK
;
A
#
# COMPACT_ATOMS: atom_id res chain seq x y z
N MET A 1 3.31 25.78 -10.20
CA MET A 1 3.38 25.02 -8.93
C MET A 1 2.81 23.62 -9.09
N ILE A 2 1.59 23.47 -9.62
CA ILE A 2 0.96 22.16 -9.91
C ILE A 2 1.72 21.36 -11.00
N GLU A 3 2.27 22.03 -12.02
CA GLU A 3 3.07 21.35 -13.06
C GLU A 3 4.41 20.77 -12.55
N ALA A 4 5.01 21.37 -11.52
CA ALA A 4 6.26 20.88 -10.93
C ALA A 4 6.04 19.56 -10.17
N LEU A 5 4.93 19.46 -9.43
CA LEU A 5 4.50 18.22 -8.76
C LEU A 5 4.27 17.07 -9.76
N GLY A 6 3.68 17.38 -10.93
CA GLY A 6 3.49 16.39 -11.99
C GLY A 6 4.80 15.82 -12.53
N LEU A 7 5.83 16.65 -12.69
CA LEU A 7 7.16 16.24 -13.12
C LEU A 7 7.89 15.39 -12.07
N GLU A 8 7.70 15.69 -10.77
CA GLU A 8 8.24 14.88 -9.66
C GLU A 8 7.59 13.49 -9.59
N ILE A 9 6.25 13.39 -9.71
CA ILE A 9 5.53 12.10 -9.78
C ILE A 9 6.07 11.25 -10.94
N ALA A 10 6.22 11.86 -12.12
CA ALA A 10 6.76 11.18 -13.30
C ALA A 10 8.22 10.75 -13.10
N ALA A 11 9.03 11.55 -12.42
CA ALA A 11 10.42 11.23 -12.11
C ALA A 11 10.56 10.09 -11.08
N ILE A 12 9.71 10.07 -10.03
CA ILE A 12 9.67 8.99 -9.04
C ILE A 12 9.25 7.67 -9.71
N ARG A 13 8.18 7.71 -10.51
CA ARG A 13 7.73 6.54 -11.30
C ARG A 13 8.80 6.01 -12.27
N LYS A 14 9.66 6.89 -12.81
CA LYS A 14 10.77 6.51 -13.70
C LYS A 14 12.01 6.00 -12.97
N LYS A 15 12.26 6.43 -11.72
CA LYS A 15 13.48 6.10 -10.96
C LYS A 15 13.30 4.93 -9.99
N GLY A 16 12.09 4.70 -9.48
CA GLY A 16 11.78 3.65 -8.51
C GLY A 16 10.62 2.82 -9.01
N GLY A 17 10.90 1.63 -9.55
CA GLY A 17 9.88 0.64 -9.83
C GLY A 17 9.28 0.19 -8.50
N GLY A 18 8.08 0.66 -8.17
CA GLY A 18 7.38 0.23 -6.96
C GLY A 18 7.26 -1.29 -6.89
N THR A 19 7.41 -1.84 -5.69
CA THR A 19 7.30 -3.28 -5.47
C THR A 19 5.86 -3.72 -5.69
N ARG A 20 5.67 -4.79 -6.46
CA ARG A 20 4.36 -5.41 -6.69
C ARG A 20 4.40 -6.83 -6.17
N ALA A 21 3.37 -7.23 -5.43
CA ALA A 21 3.24 -8.57 -4.90
C ALA A 21 1.79 -9.04 -5.02
N ASP A 22 1.60 -10.30 -5.43
CA ASP A 22 0.30 -10.95 -5.33
C ASP A 22 0.19 -11.59 -3.94
N LEU A 23 -0.85 -11.21 -3.20
CA LEU A 23 -1.09 -11.63 -1.82
C LEU A 23 -2.24 -12.64 -1.78
N ARG A 24 -2.16 -13.61 -0.86
CA ARG A 24 -3.21 -14.62 -0.66
C ARG A 24 -3.46 -14.86 0.82
N GLY A 25 -4.71 -15.20 1.15
CA GLY A 25 -5.08 -15.64 2.50
C GLY A 25 -4.82 -14.60 3.58
N GLY A 26 -5.10 -13.33 3.30
CA GLY A 26 -4.97 -12.25 4.27
C GLY A 26 -6.01 -12.36 5.38
N GLU A 27 -5.62 -12.00 6.60
CA GLU A 27 -6.50 -11.99 7.76
C GLU A 27 -6.47 -10.64 8.46
N ARG A 28 -7.64 -10.14 8.86
CA ARG A 28 -7.70 -8.95 9.70
C ARG A 28 -7.24 -9.31 11.10
N VAL A 29 -6.26 -8.58 11.62
CA VAL A 29 -5.64 -8.84 12.93
C VAL A 29 -5.94 -7.78 13.97
N GLY A 30 -6.53 -6.65 13.56
CA GLY A 30 -6.91 -5.59 14.48
C GLY A 30 -7.29 -4.31 13.76
N GLU A 31 -7.39 -3.26 14.56
CA GLU A 31 -7.62 -1.89 14.14
C GLU A 31 -6.71 -0.98 14.96
N SER A 32 -6.16 0.06 14.34
CA SER A 32 -5.33 1.06 15.01
C SER A 32 -5.53 2.40 14.32
N GLU A 33 -5.73 3.46 15.09
CA GLU A 33 -5.88 4.84 14.57
C GLU A 33 -6.93 5.00 13.46
N GLY A 34 -8.01 4.21 13.50
CA GLY A 34 -9.06 4.22 12.46
C GLY A 34 -8.67 3.52 11.15
N GLN A 35 -7.58 2.75 11.16
CA GLN A 35 -7.14 1.89 10.06
C GLN A 35 -7.25 0.41 10.43
N TRP A 36 -7.49 -0.43 9.42
CA TRP A 36 -7.68 -1.88 9.58
C TRP A 36 -6.38 -2.62 9.27
N LEU A 37 -5.91 -3.42 10.24
CA LEU A 37 -4.66 -4.16 10.13
C LEU A 37 -4.89 -5.53 9.48
N TYR A 38 -4.16 -5.81 8.41
CA TYR A 38 -4.18 -7.09 7.70
C TYR A 38 -2.82 -7.75 7.66
N ARG A 39 -2.79 -9.05 7.97
CA ARG A 39 -1.60 -9.89 7.93
C ARG A 39 -1.68 -10.83 6.72
N PHE A 40 -0.58 -10.93 5.97
CA PHE A 40 -0.39 -11.91 4.90
C PHE A 40 0.91 -12.69 5.14
N VAL A 41 0.92 -13.96 4.77
CA VAL A 41 2.15 -14.76 4.69
C VAL A 41 2.61 -14.75 3.23
N VAL A 42 3.83 -14.27 3.01
CA VAL A 42 4.44 -14.09 1.69
C VAL A 42 5.72 -14.93 1.67
N ALA A 43 5.80 -15.83 0.69
CA ALA A 43 6.96 -16.72 0.54
C ALA A 43 8.16 -16.05 -0.17
N GLU A 44 7.91 -14.93 -0.85
CA GLU A 44 8.91 -14.18 -1.59
C GLU A 44 9.64 -13.19 -0.67
N ASP A 45 10.96 -13.09 -0.84
CA ASP A 45 11.75 -12.03 -0.20
C ASP A 45 11.53 -10.71 -0.93
N LEU A 46 10.59 -9.92 -0.41
CA LEU A 46 10.30 -8.57 -0.89
C LEU A 46 11.18 -7.55 -0.15
N ASN A 47 11.84 -6.66 -0.90
CA ASN A 47 12.52 -5.51 -0.31
C ASN A 47 11.49 -4.38 -0.08
N LEU A 48 10.84 -4.42 1.08
CA LEU A 48 9.81 -3.45 1.49
C LEU A 48 10.27 -2.75 2.76
N GLN A 49 10.21 -1.42 2.76
CA GLN A 49 10.53 -0.61 3.93
C GLN A 49 9.26 -0.28 4.71
N ASP A 50 9.35 -0.32 6.03
CA ASP A 50 8.26 0.12 6.90
C ASP A 50 7.87 1.58 6.57
N ASP A 51 6.61 1.92 6.83
CA ASP A 51 5.99 3.21 6.50
C ASP A 51 5.88 3.51 4.98
N THR A 52 6.24 2.56 4.11
CA THR A 52 6.06 2.72 2.67
C THR A 52 4.57 2.76 2.33
N PRO A 53 4.09 3.77 1.59
CA PRO A 53 2.72 3.83 1.13
C PRO A 53 2.37 2.66 0.22
N VAL A 54 1.20 2.08 0.41
CA VAL A 54 0.71 0.96 -0.39
C VAL A 54 -0.68 1.21 -0.95
N ARG A 55 -0.98 0.54 -2.06
CA ARG A 55 -2.34 0.29 -2.52
C ARG A 55 -2.59 -1.21 -2.57
N VAL A 56 -3.69 -1.64 -1.98
CA VAL A 56 -4.15 -3.02 -1.95
C VAL A 56 -5.44 -3.13 -2.76
N THR A 57 -5.35 -3.87 -3.87
CA THR A 57 -6.51 -4.15 -4.71
C THR A 57 -7.06 -5.54 -4.37
N ALA A 58 -8.30 -5.62 -3.89
CA ALA A 58 -9.00 -6.85 -3.56
C ALA A 58 -10.39 -6.86 -4.20
N GLY A 59 -10.61 -7.71 -5.19
CA GLY A 59 -11.86 -7.69 -5.97
C GLY A 59 -12.01 -6.37 -6.73
N GLN A 60 -13.07 -5.61 -6.43
CA GLN A 60 -13.34 -4.29 -7.01
C GLN A 60 -12.81 -3.13 -6.13
N GLU A 61 -12.29 -3.45 -4.95
CA GLU A 61 -11.80 -2.46 -4.00
C GLU A 61 -10.33 -2.17 -4.27
N ASP A 62 -9.96 -0.89 -4.29
CA ASP A 62 -8.59 -0.41 -4.44
C ASP A 62 -8.30 0.55 -3.29
N VAL A 63 -7.72 0.02 -2.23
CA VAL A 63 -7.66 0.67 -0.92
C VAL A 63 -6.25 1.15 -0.64
N ALA A 64 -6.12 2.42 -0.28
CA ALA A 64 -4.87 3.00 0.15
C ALA A 64 -4.54 2.56 1.59
N GLY A 65 -3.24 2.51 1.88
CA GLY A 65 -2.75 2.13 3.18
C GLY A 65 -1.26 2.38 3.31
N VAL A 66 -0.69 1.80 4.36
CA VAL A 66 0.74 1.85 4.66
C VAL A 66 1.25 0.47 5.01
N LEU A 67 2.48 0.16 4.59
CA LEU A 67 3.20 -0.99 5.07
C LEU A 67 3.61 -0.76 6.53
N VAL A 68 3.09 -1.57 7.44
CA VAL A 68 3.49 -1.50 8.85
C VAL A 68 4.81 -2.24 9.05
N SER A 69 4.92 -3.45 8.48
CA SER A 69 6.15 -4.23 8.54
C SER A 69 6.18 -5.36 7.52
N PHE A 70 7.37 -5.75 7.08
CA PHE A 70 7.61 -7.04 6.44
C PHE A 70 8.81 -7.73 7.11
N ARG A 71 8.56 -8.81 7.85
CA ARG A 71 9.57 -9.56 8.62
C ARG A 71 9.24 -11.05 8.61
N ASP A 72 10.24 -11.90 8.43
CA ASP A 72 10.09 -13.38 8.48
C ASP A 72 8.96 -13.92 7.58
N GLY A 73 8.80 -13.34 6.37
CA GLY A 73 7.72 -13.69 5.43
C GLY A 73 6.33 -13.25 5.86
N VAL A 74 6.20 -12.46 6.93
CA VAL A 74 4.93 -11.91 7.41
C VAL A 74 4.84 -10.43 7.03
N LEU A 75 3.85 -10.15 6.19
CA LEU A 75 3.50 -8.81 5.75
C LEU A 75 2.34 -8.28 6.59
N LEU A 76 2.53 -7.10 7.19
CA LEU A 76 1.49 -6.38 7.92
C LEU A 76 1.23 -5.04 7.23
N VAL A 77 -0.03 -4.78 6.89
CA VAL A 77 -0.48 -3.53 6.27
C VAL A 77 -1.64 -2.93 7.07
N ALA A 78 -1.66 -1.61 7.16
CA ALA A 78 -2.79 -0.85 7.68
C ALA A 78 -3.55 -0.24 6.49
N LEU A 79 -4.84 -0.53 6.36
CA LEU A 79 -5.68 -0.06 5.27
C LEU A 79 -6.70 0.96 5.76
N GLU A 80 -7.11 1.89 4.89
CA GLU A 80 -8.10 2.94 5.19
C GLU A 80 -9.56 2.48 5.07
N LYS A 81 -9.78 1.21 4.71
CA LYS A 81 -11.10 0.62 4.59
C LYS A 81 -11.06 -0.83 5.07
N ASP A 82 -12.09 -1.22 5.82
CA ASP A 82 -12.33 -2.62 6.16
C ASP A 82 -12.72 -3.41 4.91
N LEU A 83 -11.89 -4.39 4.56
CA LEU A 83 -12.14 -5.36 3.49
C LEU A 83 -12.77 -6.67 4.03
N GLY A 84 -13.22 -6.65 5.28
CA GLY A 84 -13.79 -7.78 5.99
C GLY A 84 -12.73 -8.60 6.76
N PRO A 85 -13.13 -9.69 7.42
CA PRO A 85 -12.24 -10.46 8.29
C PRO A 85 -11.16 -11.25 7.53
N ARG A 86 -11.37 -11.51 6.23
CA ARG A 86 -10.44 -12.26 5.37
C ARG A 86 -10.38 -11.67 3.97
N ILE A 87 -9.18 -11.68 3.40
CA ILE A 87 -8.91 -11.30 2.02
C ILE A 87 -8.37 -12.52 1.30
N ALA A 88 -9.19 -13.16 0.46
CA ALA A 88 -8.80 -14.40 -0.22
C ALA A 88 -7.59 -14.19 -1.15
N ALA A 89 -7.63 -13.12 -1.94
CA ALA A 89 -6.55 -12.71 -2.83
C ALA A 89 -6.55 -11.18 -2.96
N ALA A 90 -5.37 -10.60 -3.08
CA ALA A 90 -5.18 -9.19 -3.36
C ALA A 90 -3.90 -8.95 -4.15
N ARG A 91 -3.78 -7.77 -4.73
CA ARG A 91 -2.52 -7.26 -5.27
C ARG A 91 -2.06 -6.08 -4.44
N LEU A 92 -0.81 -6.10 -4.01
CA LEU A 92 -0.15 -4.99 -3.36
C LEU A 92 0.76 -4.26 -4.34
N VAL A 93 0.70 -2.94 -4.31
CA VAL A 93 1.69 -2.05 -4.91
C VAL A 93 2.23 -1.17 -3.81
N ALA A 94 3.55 -1.18 -3.59
CA ALA A 94 4.24 -0.29 -2.67
C ALA A 94 5.02 0.75 -3.48
N ASN A 95 4.75 2.04 -3.27
CA ASN A 95 5.39 3.11 -4.03
C ASN A 95 5.33 4.46 -3.30
N ASP A 96 6.49 5.08 -3.10
CA ASP A 96 6.60 6.41 -2.49
C ASP A 96 5.90 7.51 -3.30
N SER A 97 5.69 7.31 -4.61
CA SER A 97 4.95 8.26 -5.43
C SER A 97 3.52 8.49 -4.94
N PHE A 98 2.95 7.54 -4.20
CA PHE A 98 1.60 7.67 -3.66
C PHE A 98 1.49 8.81 -2.63
N LEU A 99 2.56 9.15 -1.89
CA LEU A 99 2.52 10.33 -1.00
C LEU A 99 2.31 11.62 -1.77
N VAL A 100 3.01 11.77 -2.89
CA VAL A 100 2.93 12.97 -3.73
C VAL A 100 1.57 13.04 -4.43
N GLU A 101 1.03 11.90 -4.85
CA GLU A 101 -0.33 11.81 -5.41
C GLU A 101 -1.38 12.26 -4.40
N ARG A 102 -1.32 11.77 -3.15
CA ARG A 102 -2.25 12.18 -2.09
C ARG A 102 -2.13 13.65 -1.72
N LEU A 103 -0.89 14.17 -1.65
CA LEU A 103 -0.67 15.59 -1.40
C LEU A 103 -1.32 16.44 -2.49
N LYS A 104 -1.16 16.04 -3.75
CA LYS A 104 -1.81 16.71 -4.89
C LYS A 104 -3.34 16.69 -4.76
N GLU A 105 -3.94 15.53 -4.48
CA GLU A 105 -5.39 15.40 -4.28
C GLU A 105 -5.93 16.28 -3.13
N HIS A 106 -5.13 16.49 -2.09
CA HIS A 106 -5.49 17.37 -0.97
C HIS A 106 -5.41 18.85 -1.35
N LEU A 107 -4.40 19.25 -2.15
CA LEU A 107 -4.20 20.64 -2.58
C LEU A 107 -5.13 21.09 -3.72
N GLU A 108 -5.70 20.14 -4.47
CA GLU A 108 -6.64 20.41 -5.56
C GLU A 108 -8.11 20.49 -5.09
N LYS A 109 -8.38 20.25 -3.80
CA LYS A 109 -9.68 20.45 -3.15
C LYS A 109 -9.78 21.81 -2.49
#